data_AF-A0A4P0YGI9-F1
#
_entry.id   AF-A0A4P0YGI9-F1
#
_cell.length_a   1.000
_cell.length_b   1.000
_cell.length_c   1.000
_cell.angle_alpha   90.00
_cell.angle_beta   90.00
_cell.angle_gamma   90.00
#
_symmetry.space_group_name_H-M   'P 1'
#
loop_
_entity.id
_entity.type
_entity.pdbx_description
1 polymer ?
#
loop_
_entity_poly.entity_id
_entity_poly.type
_entity_poly.pdbx_seq_one_letter_code
_entity_poly.pdbx_strand_id
1 'polypeptide(L)'
;MLPARLPNILLNGTTGIAVGMATDIPPHNLREVAKAAITLIEQPKTTLDELLDIVQGPDFPTEAEIITSRAEIRKIYQNGRGSVRMRAVWSKEDGAVVISALPHQVSGAKVLEQMRRRCAIKSCRWLTICATNRTTKTRPVW
;
A
#
# COMPACT_ATOMS: atom_id res chain seq x y z
N MET A 1 -21.10 7.37 19.26
CA MET A 1 -20.29 6.18 18.91
C MET A 1 -21.19 5.14 18.25
N LEU A 2 -20.73 4.51 17.18
CA LEU A 2 -21.41 3.37 16.58
C LEU A 2 -20.85 2.08 17.20
N PRO A 3 -21.68 1.07 17.55
CA PRO A 3 -21.19 -0.20 18.08
C PRO A 3 -20.48 -1.00 16.98
N ALA A 4 -19.17 -0.80 16.85
CA ALA A 4 -18.35 -1.50 15.88
C ALA A 4 -18.02 -2.91 16.40
N ARG A 5 -18.39 -3.93 15.62
CA ARG A 5 -18.06 -5.34 15.92
C ARG A 5 -16.60 -5.69 15.63
N LEU A 6 -15.94 -4.88 14.83
CA LEU A 6 -14.54 -5.04 14.41
C LEU A 6 -13.81 -3.69 14.55
N PRO A 7 -12.49 -3.70 14.77
CA PRO A 7 -11.69 -2.49 14.95
C PRO A 7 -11.52 -1.72 13.63
N ASN A 8 -12.58 -1.00 13.23
CA ASN A 8 -12.67 -0.32 11.94
C ASN A 8 -11.57 0.73 11.71
N ILE A 9 -10.98 1.26 12.79
CA ILE A 9 -9.88 2.23 12.74
C ILE A 9 -8.62 1.67 12.07
N LEU A 10 -8.31 0.39 12.31
CA LEU A 10 -7.17 -0.28 11.69
C LEU A 10 -7.51 -0.83 10.30
N LEU A 11 -8.77 -1.24 10.10
CA LEU A 11 -9.22 -1.84 8.85
C LEU A 11 -9.20 -0.83 7.70
N ASN A 12 -9.87 0.31 7.86
CA ASN A 12 -9.95 1.29 6.79
C ASN A 12 -8.78 2.28 6.82
N GLY A 13 -8.10 2.38 7.96
CA GLY A 13 -7.19 3.49 8.21
C GLY A 13 -7.94 4.81 8.35
N THR A 14 -7.21 5.85 8.75
CA THR A 14 -7.74 7.20 8.88
C THR A 14 -6.61 8.18 8.65
N THR A 15 -6.86 9.14 7.77
CA THR A 15 -5.95 10.24 7.48
C THR A 15 -6.63 11.53 7.91
N GLY A 16 -6.02 12.27 8.82
CA GLY A 16 -6.57 13.51 9.35
C GLY A 16 -5.49 14.52 9.65
N ILE A 17 -5.72 15.77 9.24
CA ILE A 17 -4.85 16.90 9.58
C ILE A 17 -5.67 17.82 10.48
N ALA A 18 -5.16 18.07 11.68
CA ALA A 18 -5.69 19.06 12.61
C ALA A 18 -4.60 20.11 12.90
N VAL A 19 -4.96 21.17 13.63
CA VAL A 19 -4.05 22.29 13.88
C VAL A 19 -2.87 21.82 14.74
N GLY A 20 -1.69 21.69 14.11
CA GLY A 20 -0.45 21.26 14.77
C GLY A 20 -0.26 19.74 14.91
N MET A 21 -1.20 18.91 14.43
CA MET A 21 -1.10 17.46 14.49
C MET A 21 -1.62 16.79 13.22
N ALA A 22 -0.92 15.75 12.77
CA ALA A 22 -1.35 14.91 11.66
C ALA A 22 -1.42 13.46 12.12
N THR A 23 -2.51 12.80 11.77
CA THR A 23 -2.74 11.38 12.03
C THR A 23 -2.86 10.69 10.70
N ASP A 24 -2.01 9.69 10.47
CA ASP A 24 -2.05 8.85 9.29
C ASP A 24 -1.95 7.39 9.74
N ILE A 25 -3.08 6.68 9.67
CA ILE A 25 -3.20 5.27 10.02
C ILE A 25 -3.43 4.51 8.72
N PRO A 26 -2.53 3.60 8.33
CA PRO A 26 -2.72 2.83 7.11
C PRO A 26 -3.76 1.72 7.31
N PRO A 27 -4.40 1.25 6.21
CA PRO A 27 -5.34 0.13 6.24
C PRO A 27 -4.63 -1.20 6.53
N HIS A 28 -5.37 -2.15 7.11
CA HIS A 28 -4.88 -3.49 7.47
C HIS A 28 -5.90 -4.56 7.09
N ASN A 29 -5.41 -5.78 6.92
CA ASN A 29 -6.25 -6.90 6.54
C ASN A 29 -7.20 -7.30 7.67
N LEU A 30 -8.49 -7.47 7.35
CA LEU A 30 -9.52 -7.83 8.32
C LEU A 30 -9.25 -9.15 9.03
N ARG A 31 -8.80 -10.17 8.29
CA ARG A 31 -8.57 -11.50 8.86
C ARG A 31 -7.40 -11.50 9.83
N GLU A 32 -6.33 -10.77 9.48
CA GLU A 32 -5.15 -10.63 10.34
C GLU A 32 -5.49 -9.89 11.63
N VAL A 33 -6.16 -8.73 11.53
CA VAL A 33 -6.54 -7.95 12.72
C VAL A 33 -7.56 -8.68 13.59
N ALA A 34 -8.54 -9.37 13.01
CA ALA A 34 -9.49 -10.17 13.77
C ALA A 34 -8.80 -11.31 14.53
N LYS A 35 -7.85 -12.00 13.88
CA LYS A 35 -7.06 -13.07 14.52
C LYS A 35 -6.16 -12.52 15.64
N ALA A 36 -5.53 -11.37 15.43
CA ALA A 36 -4.73 -10.70 16.45
C ALA A 36 -5.58 -10.31 17.66
N ALA A 37 -6.80 -9.80 17.44
CA ALA A 37 -7.73 -9.47 18.51
C ALA A 37 -8.19 -10.70 19.31
N ILE A 38 -8.48 -11.83 18.65
CA ILE A 38 -8.81 -13.10 19.31
C ILE A 38 -7.62 -13.58 20.16
N THR A 39 -6.41 -13.52 19.59
CA THR A 39 -5.18 -13.93 20.30
C THR A 39 -4.93 -13.10 21.55
N LEU A 40 -5.21 -11.79 21.50
CA LEU A 40 -5.13 -10.92 22.67
C LEU A 40 -6.19 -11.23 23.74
N ILE A 41 -7.37 -11.71 23.35
CA ILE A 41 -8.41 -12.13 24.28
C ILE A 41 -7.99 -13.44 24.98
N GLU A 42 -7.46 -14.40 24.23
CA GLU A 42 -6.99 -15.68 24.76
C GLU A 42 -5.74 -15.51 25.64
N GLN A 43 -4.81 -14.65 25.22
CA GLN A 43 -3.53 -14.42 25.86
C GLN A 43 -3.26 -12.92 26.02
N PRO A 44 -3.67 -12.30 27.14
CA PRO A 44 -3.54 -10.85 27.32
C PRO A 44 -2.09 -10.36 27.48
N LYS A 45 -1.13 -11.29 27.69
CA LYS A 45 0.30 -10.98 27.81
C LYS A 45 1.07 -11.13 26.50
N THR A 46 0.37 -11.31 25.37
CA THR A 46 0.97 -11.43 24.04
C THR A 46 1.86 -10.22 23.75
N THR A 47 3.07 -10.48 23.28
CA THR A 47 4.06 -9.45 22.95
C THR A 47 3.81 -8.86 21.57
N LEU A 48 4.39 -7.69 21.30
CA LEU A 48 4.25 -7.04 19.99
C LEU A 48 4.81 -7.91 18.85
N ASP A 49 5.82 -8.73 19.13
CA ASP A 49 6.43 -9.61 18.13
C ASP A 49 5.48 -10.72 17.69
N GLU A 50 4.81 -11.35 18.65
CA GLU A 50 3.81 -12.38 18.37
C GLU A 50 2.60 -11.81 17.61
N LEU A 51 2.26 -10.54 17.86
CA LEU A 51 1.21 -9.85 17.10
C LEU A 51 1.64 -9.55 15.66
N LEU A 52 2.92 -9.22 15.42
CA LEU A 52 3.44 -8.97 14.08
C LEU A 52 3.64 -10.25 13.26
N ASP A 53 3.74 -11.41 13.92
CA ASP A 53 3.69 -12.70 13.24
C ASP A 53 2.28 -12.99 12.67
N ILE A 54 1.23 -12.41 13.26
CA ILE A 54 -0.14 -12.49 12.79
C ILE A 54 -0.47 -11.37 11.80
N VAL A 55 -0.07 -10.14 12.12
CA VAL A 55 -0.30 -8.93 11.31
C VAL A 55 0.97 -8.60 10.57
N GLN A 56 1.04 -8.99 9.30
CA GLN A 56 2.27 -8.89 8.51
C GLN A 56 2.65 -7.44 8.21
N GLY A 57 1.66 -6.54 8.21
CA GLY A 57 1.83 -5.12 8.03
C GLY A 57 0.58 -4.45 7.46
N PRO A 58 0.74 -3.24 6.91
CA PRO A 58 -0.33 -2.55 6.19
C PRO A 58 -0.77 -3.31 4.95
N ASP A 59 -2.08 -3.34 4.69
CA ASP A 59 -2.69 -3.95 3.52
C ASP A 59 -3.41 -2.86 2.72
N PHE A 60 -2.77 -2.39 1.66
CA PHE A 60 -3.36 -1.38 0.79
C PHE A 60 -4.25 -2.05 -0.27
N PRO A 61 -5.32 -1.39 -0.74
CA PRO A 61 -6.21 -1.93 -1.78
C PRO A 61 -5.57 -1.85 -3.18
N THR A 62 -4.31 -2.28 -3.31
CA THR A 62 -3.50 -2.30 -4.53
C THR A 62 -2.58 -3.50 -4.49
N GLU A 63 -2.35 -4.15 -5.62
CA GLU A 63 -1.37 -5.26 -5.77
C GLU A 63 0.09 -4.77 -5.76
N ALA A 64 0.35 -3.52 -5.37
CA ALA A 64 1.68 -2.96 -5.31
C ALA A 64 2.47 -3.53 -4.12
N GLU A 65 3.74 -3.84 -4.34
CA GLU A 65 4.60 -4.42 -3.32
C GLU A 65 5.02 -3.38 -2.27
N ILE A 66 4.97 -3.78 -1.00
CA ILE A 66 5.56 -3.02 0.10
C ILE A 66 7.03 -3.43 0.20
N ILE A 67 7.93 -2.48 -0.06
CA ILE A 67 9.38 -2.71 -0.05
C ILE A 67 10.03 -2.50 1.32
N THR A 68 9.22 -2.11 2.31
CA THR A 68 9.69 -1.80 3.67
C THR A 68 10.04 -3.11 4.37
N SER A 69 11.20 -3.15 5.03
CA SER A 69 11.63 -4.39 5.70
C SER A 69 10.75 -4.71 6.91
N ARG A 70 10.59 -5.99 7.25
CA ARG A 70 9.84 -6.40 8.46
C ARG A 70 10.40 -5.77 9.73
N ALA A 71 11.72 -5.59 9.82
CA ALA A 71 12.38 -4.94 10.94
C ALA A 71 12.01 -3.44 11.07
N GLU A 72 11.87 -2.73 9.94
CA GLU A 72 11.39 -1.36 9.95
C GLU A 72 9.90 -1.29 10.30
N ILE A 73 9.08 -2.17 9.74
CA ILE A 73 7.66 -2.27 10.06
C ILE A 73 7.46 -2.48 11.57
N ARG A 74 8.24 -3.38 12.19
CA ARG A 74 8.25 -3.58 13.65
C ARG A 74 8.55 -2.29 14.41
N LYS A 75 9.57 -1.53 13.99
CA LYS A 75 9.90 -0.23 14.61
C LYS A 75 8.78 0.79 14.45
N ILE A 76 8.06 0.77 13.33
CA ILE A 76 6.92 1.68 13.09
C ILE A 76 5.80 1.37 14.10
N TYR A 77 5.42 0.10 14.26
CA TYR A 77 4.39 -0.29 15.22
C TYR A 77 4.80 -0.06 16.67
N GLN A 78 6.07 -0.28 17.01
CA GLN A 78 6.58 -0.04 18.35
C GLN A 78 6.60 1.45 18.71
N ASN A 79 7.00 2.32 17.78
CA ASN A 79 7.11 3.76 18.01
C ASN A 79 5.81 4.52 17.73
N GLY A 80 4.84 3.89 17.05
CA GLY A 80 3.59 4.51 16.58
C GLY A 80 3.78 5.54 15.46
N ARG A 81 4.98 5.67 14.89
CA ARG A 81 5.31 6.64 13.84
C ARG A 81 6.36 6.09 12.88
N GLY A 82 6.22 6.43 11.61
CA GLY A 82 7.22 6.17 10.59
C GLY A 82 6.64 6.22 9.18
N SER A 83 7.40 5.69 8.22
CA SER A 83 7.06 5.73 6.80
C SER A 83 7.12 4.34 6.21
N VAL A 84 6.04 3.96 5.53
CA VAL A 84 5.97 2.73 4.73
C VAL A 84 6.10 3.11 3.26
N ARG A 85 6.99 2.43 2.55
CA ARG A 85 7.25 2.64 1.13
C ARG A 85 6.66 1.51 0.30
N MET A 86 6.03 1.89 -0.80
CA MET A 86 5.47 0.98 -1.80
C MET A 86 6.17 1.17 -3.14
N ARG A 87 6.20 0.10 -3.95
CA ARG A 87 6.76 0.10 -5.30
C ARG A 87 5.75 -0.49 -6.27
N ALA A 88 5.72 0.07 -7.48
CA ALA A 88 4.95 -0.47 -8.58
C ALA A 88 5.51 -1.84 -8.99
N VAL A 89 4.62 -2.80 -9.27
CA VAL A 89 5.00 -4.10 -9.82
C VAL A 89 5.19 -3.94 -11.32
N TRP A 90 6.31 -4.45 -11.83
CA TRP A 90 6.64 -4.39 -13.25
C TRP A 90 7.21 -5.71 -13.73
N SER A 91 6.89 -6.06 -14.97
CA SER A 91 7.43 -7.21 -15.70
C SER A 91 8.13 -6.73 -16.97
N LYS A 92 9.03 -7.56 -17.50
CA LYS A 92 9.66 -7.33 -18.79
C LYS A 92 9.05 -8.29 -19.80
N GLU A 93 8.34 -7.76 -20.78
CA GLU A 93 7.73 -8.50 -21.89
C GLU A 93 8.27 -7.94 -23.20
N ASP A 94 8.80 -8.79 -24.07
CA ASP A 94 9.25 -8.44 -25.44
C ASP A 94 10.15 -7.19 -25.54
N GLY A 95 11.05 -7.01 -24.56
CA GLY A 95 11.98 -5.87 -24.50
C GLY A 95 11.36 -4.56 -23.97
N ALA A 96 10.08 -4.54 -23.66
CA ALA A 96 9.37 -3.45 -23.00
C ALA A 96 9.21 -3.71 -21.49
N VAL A 97 9.15 -2.62 -20.72
CA VAL A 97 8.81 -2.66 -19.29
C VAL A 97 7.32 -2.39 -19.15
N VAL A 98 6.57 -3.37 -18.64
CA VAL A 98 5.13 -3.28 -18.42
C VAL A 98 4.88 -3.13 -16.92
N ILE A 99 4.21 -2.05 -16.52
CA ILE A 99 3.79 -1.83 -15.13
C ILE A 99 2.39 -2.42 -14.96
N SER A 100 2.25 -3.42 -14.10
CA SER A 100 0.98 -4.13 -13.86
C SER A 100 0.16 -3.46 -12.76
N ALA A 101 0.80 -3.09 -11.66
CA ALA A 101 0.15 -2.51 -10.48
C ALA A 101 0.84 -1.21 -10.05
N LEU A 102 0.02 -0.19 -9.79
CA LEU A 102 0.49 1.11 -9.28
C LEU A 102 0.35 1.17 -7.74
N PRO A 103 1.22 1.94 -7.06
CA PRO A 103 1.10 2.17 -5.63
C PRO A 103 -0.22 2.87 -5.26
N HIS A 104 -0.63 2.71 -4.00
CA HIS A 104 -1.82 3.34 -3.46
C HIS A 104 -1.81 4.86 -3.68
N GLN A 105 -2.97 5.42 -4.05
CA GLN A 105 -3.18 6.84 -4.34
C GLN A 105 -2.35 7.45 -5.48
N VAL A 106 -1.70 6.64 -6.32
CA VAL A 106 -0.96 7.11 -7.50
C VAL A 106 -1.79 6.94 -8.77
N SER A 107 -2.02 8.04 -9.51
CA SER A 107 -2.68 7.96 -10.82
C SER A 107 -1.68 7.69 -11.94
N GLY A 108 -2.02 6.77 -12.85
CA GLY A 108 -1.16 6.44 -13.99
C GLY A 108 -0.83 7.65 -14.88
N ALA A 109 -1.79 8.58 -15.04
CA ALA A 109 -1.57 9.82 -15.78
C ALA A 109 -0.49 10.71 -15.15
N LYS A 110 -0.47 10.84 -13.80
CA LYS A 110 0.57 11.62 -13.11
C LYS A 110 1.96 10.97 -13.26
N VAL A 111 2.03 9.65 -13.20
CA VAL A 111 3.29 8.92 -13.41
C VAL A 111 3.82 9.14 -14.83
N LEU A 112 2.95 9.02 -15.82
CA LEU A 112 3.29 9.24 -17.23
C LEU A 112 3.79 10.67 -17.47
N GLU A 113 3.11 11.67 -16.89
CA GLU A 113 3.51 13.06 -16.98
C GLU A 113 4.89 13.30 -16.34
N GLN A 114 5.14 12.73 -15.17
CA GLN A 114 6.44 12.81 -14.51
C GLN A 114 7.55 12.15 -15.34
N MET A 115 7.26 11.03 -16.01
CA MET A 115 8.22 10.36 -16.90
C MET A 115 8.52 11.21 -18.14
N ARG A 116 7.50 11.79 -18.79
CA ARG A 116 7.69 12.71 -19.92
C ARG A 116 8.53 13.91 -19.54
N ARG A 117 8.20 14.55 -18.41
CA ARG A 117 8.97 15.68 -17.88
C ARG A 117 10.44 15.31 -17.63
N ARG A 118 10.72 14.14 -17.06
CA ARG A 118 12.10 13.67 -16.86
C ARG A 118 12.84 13.40 -18.16
N CYS A 119 12.18 12.83 -19.17
CA CYS A 119 12.80 12.56 -20.46
C CYS A 119 13.17 13.85 -21.20
N ALA A 120 12.31 14.87 -21.12
CA ALA A 120 12.57 16.19 -21.71
C ALA A 120 13.79 16.88 -21.07
N ILE A 121 13.95 16.77 -19.75
CA ILE A 121 15.05 17.43 -19.02
C ILE A 121 16.39 16.68 -19.20
N LYS A 122 16.38 15.35 -19.13
CA LYS A 122 17.62 14.55 -19.07
C LYS A 122 18.05 13.93 -20.41
N SER A 123 17.35 14.22 -21.51
CA SER A 123 17.62 13.65 -22.83
C SER A 123 17.73 12.11 -22.77
N CYS A 124 16.68 11.46 -22.27
CA CYS A 124 16.60 10.00 -22.23
C CYS A 124 16.31 9.44 -23.64
N ARG A 125 17.35 9.33 -24.48
CA ARG A 125 17.24 8.93 -25.89
C ARG A 125 16.77 7.48 -26.13
N TRP A 126 16.80 6.65 -25.08
CA TRP A 126 16.58 5.20 -25.14
C TRP A 126 15.16 4.76 -24.73
N LEU A 127 14.31 5.68 -24.28
CA LEU A 127 13.01 5.36 -23.69
C LEU A 127 11.86 5.79 -24.61
N THR A 128 11.29 4.83 -25.35
CA THR A 128 10.02 5.03 -26.05
C THR A 128 8.87 4.73 -25.10
N ILE A 129 8.12 5.76 -24.71
CA ILE A 129 7.02 5.62 -23.76
C ILE A 129 5.72 5.35 -24.53
N CYS A 130 5.22 4.11 -24.47
CA CYS A 130 3.89 3.75 -24.94
C CYS A 130 2.91 3.71 -23.76
N ALA A 131 1.85 4.52 -23.82
CA ALA A 131 0.78 4.49 -22.84
C ALA A 131 -0.41 3.72 -23.41
N THR A 132 -0.59 2.46 -23.01
CA THR A 132 -1.80 1.69 -23.34
C THR A 132 -2.67 1.67 -22.11
N ASN A 133 -3.69 2.52 -22.06
CA ASN A 133 -4.67 2.51 -20.99
C ASN A 133 -5.60 1.29 -21.20
N ARG A 134 -5.31 0.15 -20.57
CA ARG A 134 -6.24 -1.00 -20.54
C ARG A 134 -7.43 -0.72 -19.60
N THR A 135 -8.13 0.40 -19.79
CA THR A 135 -9.44 0.62 -19.17
C THR A 135 -10.52 0.23 -20.17
N THR A 136 -10.61 -1.06 -20.50
CA THR A 136 -11.81 -1.79 -20.95
C THR A 136 -11.38 -3.22 -21.31
N LYS A 137 -11.37 -4.13 -20.34
CA LYS A 137 -11.72 -5.52 -20.63
C LYS A 137 -13.24 -5.52 -20.85
N THR A 138 -13.69 -5.06 -22.01
CA THR A 138 -15.04 -5.40 -22.49
C THR A 138 -15.06 -6.91 -22.60
N ARG A 139 -15.71 -7.57 -21.63
CA ARG A 139 -16.16 -8.94 -21.81
C ARG A 139 -17.03 -8.94 -23.07
N PRO A 140 -16.82 -9.84 -24.05
CA PRO A 140 -17.83 -10.05 -25.08
C PRO A 140 -19.07 -10.58 -24.36
N VAL A 141 -20.09 -9.75 -24.25
CA VAL A 141 -21.45 -10.21 -23.97
C VAL A 141 -21.92 -10.78 -25.30
N TRP A 142 -22.23 -12.08 -25.31
CA TRP A 142 -22.84 -12.76 -26.44
C TRP A 142 -24.15 -12.09 -26.84
#